data_AF-A0A317ZNY0-F1
#
_entry.id   AF-A0A317ZNY0-F1
#
_cell.length_a   1.000
_cell.length_b   1.000
_cell.length_c   1.000
_cell.angle_alpha   90.00
_cell.angle_beta   90.00
_cell.angle_gamma   90.00
#
_symmetry.space_group_name_H-M   'P 1'
#
loop_
_entity.id
_entity.type
_entity.pdbx_description
1 polymer ?
#
loop_
_entity_poly.entity_id
_entity_poly.type
_entity_poly.pdbx_seq_one_letter_code
_entity_poly.pdbx_strand_id
1 'polypeptide(L)'
;MRITQLEPGEVFVFGSNAAGIHGAGAAAMAHERFGAVWGQGHGLHGQSYAINSMSGLQILRHEVAGFVDFAAQHPELRFLVTEIGCGIAGYTPTEIAPFFAAAGDNVVLPARFAEELGR
;
A
#
# COMPACT_ATOMS: atom_id res chain seq x y z
N MET A 1 10.49 3.18 8.10
CA MET A 1 11.35 2.19 7.41
C MET A 1 11.51 2.62 5.96
N ARG A 2 12.72 2.53 5.39
CA ARG A 2 12.94 2.82 3.96
C ARG A 2 13.17 1.48 3.25
N ILE A 3 12.25 1.11 2.37
CA ILE A 3 12.33 -0.15 1.60
C ILE A 3 13.09 0.17 0.31
N THR A 4 14.20 -0.51 0.07
CA THR A 4 15.07 -0.26 -1.10
C THR A 4 15.26 -1.49 -1.98
N GLN A 5 14.91 -2.67 -1.45
CA GLN A 5 14.95 -3.98 -2.08
C GLN A 5 13.86 -4.86 -1.45
N LEU A 6 13.43 -5.89 -2.16
CA LEU A 6 12.49 -6.91 -1.71
C LEU A 6 13.15 -8.28 -1.76
N GLU A 7 12.92 -9.09 -0.74
CA GLU A 7 13.23 -10.51 -0.76
C GLU A 7 12.15 -11.30 -1.53
N PRO A 8 12.43 -12.53 -1.99
CA PRO A 8 11.41 -13.38 -2.59
C PRO A 8 10.20 -13.56 -1.65
N GLY A 9 9.01 -13.29 -2.17
CA GLY A 9 7.76 -13.35 -1.41
C GLY A 9 7.39 -12.04 -0.70
N GLU A 10 8.22 -11.01 -0.76
CA GLU A 10 7.86 -9.67 -0.30
C GLU A 10 7.17 -8.85 -1.39
N VAL A 11 6.14 -8.10 -1.00
CA VAL A 11 5.35 -7.25 -1.90
C VAL A 11 5.34 -5.83 -1.38
N PHE A 12 5.79 -4.88 -2.18
CA PHE A 12 5.79 -3.45 -1.85
C PHE A 12 4.39 -2.84 -2.07
N VAL A 13 3.72 -2.41 -1.00
CA VAL A 13 2.37 -1.85 -1.07
C VAL A 13 2.42 -0.32 -1.01
N PHE A 14 1.88 0.32 -2.05
CA PHE A 14 2.04 1.76 -2.26
C PHE A 14 0.73 2.46 -2.67
N GLY A 15 0.67 3.76 -2.37
CA GLY A 15 -0.41 4.62 -2.82
C GLY A 15 -0.22 5.03 -4.29
N SER A 16 -1.27 4.86 -5.09
CA SER A 16 -1.38 5.24 -6.49
C SER A 16 -2.59 6.17 -6.72
N ASN A 17 -2.86 6.49 -7.98
CA ASN A 17 -4.09 7.14 -8.45
C ASN A 17 -4.83 6.23 -9.44
N ALA A 18 -6.11 6.53 -9.70
CA ALA A 18 -6.96 5.74 -10.60
C ALA A 18 -6.37 5.56 -12.01
N ALA A 19 -5.55 6.50 -12.48
CA ALA A 19 -4.92 6.45 -13.80
C ALA A 19 -3.59 5.69 -13.81
N GLY A 20 -3.11 5.18 -12.67
CA GLY A 20 -1.83 4.47 -12.56
C GLY A 20 -0.61 5.31 -12.96
N ILE A 21 -0.66 6.63 -12.73
CA ILE A 21 0.46 7.53 -13.02
C ILE A 21 1.45 7.44 -11.85
N HIS A 22 2.51 6.68 -12.07
CA HIS A 22 3.52 6.34 -11.06
C HIS A 22 4.76 7.24 -11.15
N GLY A 23 4.57 8.56 -11.16
CA GLY A 23 5.63 9.53 -11.45
C GLY A 23 6.39 10.10 -10.26
N ALA A 24 5.99 9.78 -9.02
CA ALA A 24 6.63 10.36 -7.82
C ALA A 24 6.57 9.43 -6.60
N GLY A 25 7.44 9.70 -5.62
CA GLY A 25 7.42 9.06 -4.30
C GLY A 25 7.50 7.54 -4.34
N ALA A 26 6.68 6.88 -3.50
CA ALA A 26 6.60 5.42 -3.45
C ALA A 26 6.14 4.80 -4.77
N ALA A 27 5.26 5.48 -5.52
CA ALA A 27 4.77 4.98 -6.81
C ALA A 27 5.88 4.94 -7.87
N ALA A 28 6.71 5.98 -7.98
CA ALA A 28 7.88 5.96 -8.86
C ALA A 28 8.84 4.82 -8.51
N MET A 29 9.13 4.65 -7.22
CA MET A 29 9.99 3.55 -6.76
C MET A 29 9.40 2.17 -7.12
N ALA A 30 8.09 1.98 -6.93
CA ALA A 30 7.41 0.73 -7.27
C ALA A 30 7.51 0.43 -8.77
N HIS A 31 7.35 1.43 -9.63
CA HIS A 31 7.47 1.29 -11.07
C HIS A 31 8.90 0.99 -11.52
N GLU A 32 9.88 1.73 -10.99
CA GLU A 32 11.29 1.60 -11.35
C GLU A 32 11.91 0.27 -10.89
N ARG A 33 11.44 -0.30 -9.78
CA ARG A 33 12.17 -1.39 -9.08
C ARG A 33 11.36 -2.63 -8.80
N PHE A 34 10.05 -2.51 -8.59
CA PHE A 34 9.24 -3.59 -8.03
C PHE A 34 8.16 -4.09 -9.00
N GLY A 35 8.18 -3.61 -10.25
CA GLY A 35 7.34 -4.13 -11.32
C GLY A 35 5.93 -3.55 -11.35
N ALA A 36 5.69 -2.39 -10.71
CA ALA A 36 4.42 -1.70 -10.88
C ALA A 36 4.24 -1.33 -12.37
N VAL A 37 3.06 -1.57 -12.92
CA VAL A 37 2.77 -1.33 -14.33
C VAL A 37 2.21 0.09 -14.50
N TRP A 38 2.79 0.87 -15.40
CA TRP A 38 2.27 2.19 -15.73
C TRP A 38 0.83 2.09 -16.26
N GLY A 39 -0.06 2.95 -15.79
CA GLY A 39 -1.48 2.89 -16.15
C GLY A 39 -2.32 1.94 -15.29
N GLN A 40 -1.71 1.19 -14.36
CA GLN A 40 -2.40 0.27 -13.47
C GLN A 40 -2.41 0.77 -12.02
N GLY A 41 -3.49 1.40 -11.60
CA GLY A 41 -3.62 2.05 -10.29
C GLY A 41 -4.00 1.13 -9.11
N HIS A 42 -4.23 -0.15 -9.37
CA HIS A 42 -4.90 -1.06 -8.43
C HIS A 42 -4.31 -2.47 -8.47
N GLY A 43 -4.17 -3.13 -7.32
CA GLY A 43 -3.86 -4.56 -7.26
C GLY A 43 -2.39 -4.93 -7.47
N LEU A 44 -2.13 -6.24 -7.54
CA LEU A 44 -0.80 -6.82 -7.61
C LEU A 44 -0.18 -6.72 -9.02
N HIS A 45 1.04 -6.20 -9.10
CA HIS A 45 1.87 -6.14 -10.29
C HIS A 45 3.34 -6.39 -9.94
N GLY A 46 3.94 -7.44 -10.52
CA GLY A 46 5.29 -7.85 -10.15
C GLY A 46 5.39 -8.17 -8.65
N GLN A 47 6.33 -7.51 -7.96
CA GLN A 47 6.48 -7.57 -6.50
C GLN A 47 5.91 -6.31 -5.83
N SER A 48 4.85 -5.74 -6.37
CA SER A 48 4.20 -4.53 -5.82
C SER A 48 2.69 -4.63 -5.84
N TYR A 49 2.01 -3.93 -4.94
CA TYR A 49 0.56 -3.84 -4.88
C TYR A 49 0.14 -2.37 -4.84
N ALA A 50 -0.65 -1.94 -5.81
CA ALA A 50 -1.14 -0.57 -5.92
C ALA A 50 -2.49 -0.39 -5.20
N ILE A 51 -2.62 0.69 -4.44
CA ILE A 51 -3.87 1.11 -3.78
C ILE A 51 -4.21 2.51 -4.25
N ASN A 52 -5.38 2.72 -4.85
CA ASN A 52 -5.81 4.05 -5.28
C ASN A 52 -6.14 4.93 -4.05
N SER A 53 -5.20 5.81 -3.70
CA SER A 53 -5.32 6.69 -2.53
C SER A 53 -5.71 8.12 -2.89
N MET A 54 -5.92 8.43 -4.18
CA MET A 54 -6.11 9.81 -4.67
C MET A 54 -7.53 10.10 -5.17
N SER A 55 -8.47 9.17 -4.98
CA SER A 55 -9.87 9.32 -5.44
C SER A 55 -10.85 9.58 -4.29
N GLY A 56 -10.34 10.04 -3.14
CA GLY A 56 -11.14 10.35 -1.95
C GLY A 56 -11.16 9.23 -0.91
N LEU A 57 -11.44 9.61 0.34
CA LEU A 57 -11.28 8.76 1.51
C LEU A 57 -12.16 7.50 1.49
N GLN A 58 -13.39 7.60 0.95
CA GLN A 58 -14.28 6.43 0.83
C GLN A 58 -13.76 5.39 -0.15
N ILE A 59 -13.19 5.82 -1.29
CA ILE A 59 -12.56 4.92 -2.25
C ILE A 59 -11.31 4.30 -1.64
N LEU A 60 -10.46 5.09 -0.99
CA LEU A 60 -9.29 4.57 -0.30
C LEU A 60 -9.65 3.52 0.75
N ARG A 61 -10.71 3.75 1.54
CA ARG A 61 -11.20 2.75 2.50
C ARG A 61 -11.58 1.43 1.83
N HIS A 62 -12.29 1.50 0.70
CA HIS A 62 -12.69 0.31 -0.06
C HIS A 62 -11.47 -0.43 -0.65
N GLU A 63 -10.52 0.31 -1.20
CA GLU A 63 -9.27 -0.25 -1.74
C GLU A 63 -8.43 -0.94 -0.67
N VAL A 64 -8.32 -0.34 0.51
CA VAL A 64 -7.60 -0.95 1.65
C VAL A 64 -8.32 -2.21 2.12
N ALA A 65 -9.66 -2.21 2.18
CA ALA A 65 -10.41 -3.41 2.53
C ALA A 65 -10.14 -4.56 1.52
N GLY A 66 -10.19 -4.27 0.22
CA GLY A 66 -9.85 -5.26 -0.81
C GLY A 66 -8.40 -5.76 -0.71
N PHE A 67 -7.45 -4.88 -0.38
CA PHE A 67 -6.08 -5.28 -0.11
C PHE A 67 -5.96 -6.20 1.13
N VAL A 68 -6.65 -5.88 2.23
CA VAL A 68 -6.63 -6.70 3.44
C VAL A 68 -7.20 -8.09 3.17
N ASP A 69 -8.31 -8.18 2.43
CA ASP A 69 -8.90 -9.45 2.01
C ASP A 69 -7.97 -10.24 1.08
N PHE A 70 -7.27 -9.55 0.17
CA PHE A 70 -6.25 -10.17 -0.67
C PHE A 70 -5.09 -10.72 0.17
N ALA A 71 -4.55 -9.92 1.09
CA ALA A 71 -3.44 -10.33 1.94
C ALA A 71 -3.80 -11.55 2.81
N ALA A 72 -5.04 -11.63 3.30
CA ALA A 72 -5.53 -12.79 4.05
C ALA A 72 -5.59 -14.08 3.23
N GLN A 73 -5.83 -13.98 1.91
CA GLN A 73 -5.84 -15.12 0.99
C GLN A 73 -4.44 -15.55 0.54
N HIS A 74 -3.43 -14.72 0.81
CA HIS A 74 -2.04 -14.94 0.41
C HIS A 74 -1.09 -14.93 1.62
N PRO A 75 -1.26 -15.84 2.60
CA PRO A 75 -0.41 -15.91 3.80
C PRO A 75 1.06 -16.26 3.48
N GLU A 76 1.35 -16.78 2.29
CA GLU A 76 2.70 -17.04 1.79
C GLU A 76 3.47 -15.76 1.41
N LEU A 77 2.77 -14.64 1.20
CA LEU A 77 3.36 -13.36 0.84
C LEU A 77 3.46 -12.44 2.05
N ARG A 78 4.50 -11.61 2.07
CA ARG A 78 4.72 -10.58 3.09
C ARG A 78 4.58 -9.20 2.47
N PHE A 79 3.57 -8.46 2.92
CA PHE A 79 3.21 -7.16 2.36
C PHE A 79 3.83 -6.03 3.15
N LEU A 80 4.73 -5.26 2.54
CA LEU A 80 5.40 -4.13 3.15
C LEU A 80 4.66 -2.84 2.80
N VAL A 81 3.88 -2.33 3.74
CA VAL A 81 2.99 -1.17 3.54
C VAL A 81 3.74 0.14 3.77
N THR A 82 3.64 1.05 2.80
CA THR A 82 4.10 2.45 2.94
C THR A 82 3.07 3.31 3.64
N GLU A 83 3.37 4.59 3.94
CA GLU A 83 2.40 5.54 4.49
C GLU A 83 1.41 6.00 3.39
N ILE A 84 0.59 5.05 2.92
CA ILE A 84 -0.39 5.23 1.85
C ILE A 84 -1.35 6.37 2.21
N GLY A 85 -1.56 7.29 1.27
CA GLY A 85 -2.43 8.45 1.48
C GLY A 85 -1.77 9.63 2.22
N CYS A 86 -0.67 9.44 2.93
CA CYS A 86 -0.07 10.50 3.77
C CYS A 86 0.97 11.39 3.08
N GLY A 87 1.33 11.06 1.83
CA GLY A 87 2.18 11.88 0.99
C GLY A 87 1.37 12.90 0.18
N ILE A 88 1.30 12.69 -1.14
CA ILE A 88 0.64 13.62 -2.08
C ILE A 88 -0.86 13.77 -1.82
N ALA A 89 -1.55 12.71 -1.37
CA ALA A 89 -2.98 12.77 -1.09
C ALA A 89 -3.32 13.56 0.18
N GLY A 90 -2.35 13.81 1.07
CA GLY A 90 -2.47 14.74 2.18
C GLY A 90 -3.28 14.26 3.40
N TYR A 91 -3.61 12.97 3.50
CA TYR A 91 -4.28 12.42 4.68
C TYR A 91 -3.31 12.25 5.85
N THR A 92 -3.84 12.17 7.05
CA THR A 92 -3.07 11.89 8.27
C THR A 92 -3.03 10.39 8.58
N PRO A 93 -2.01 9.89 9.29
CA PRO A 93 -2.01 8.53 9.81
C PRO A 93 -3.27 8.17 10.59
N THR A 94 -3.78 9.07 11.44
CA THR A 94 -5.02 8.87 12.21
C THR A 94 -6.24 8.65 11.31
N GLU A 95 -6.30 9.25 10.12
CA GLU A 95 -7.39 9.03 9.16
C GLU A 95 -7.26 7.68 8.43
N ILE A 96 -6.04 7.22 8.15
CA ILE A 96 -5.81 6.06 7.27
C ILE A 96 -5.57 4.77 8.05
N ALA A 97 -4.81 4.81 9.14
CA ALA A 97 -4.44 3.63 9.92
C ALA A 97 -5.66 2.77 10.34
N PRO A 98 -6.82 3.33 10.74
CA PRO A 98 -8.00 2.53 11.07
C PRO A 98 -8.49 1.61 9.94
N PHE A 99 -8.17 1.90 8.67
CA PHE A 99 -8.55 1.04 7.55
C PHE A 99 -7.78 -0.29 7.53
N PHE A 100 -6.61 -0.35 8.18
CA PHE A 100 -5.78 -1.55 8.29
C PHE A 100 -6.02 -2.34 9.58
N ALA A 101 -7.05 -2.01 10.37
CA ALA A 101 -7.29 -2.65 11.67
C ALA A 101 -7.48 -4.17 11.58
N ALA A 102 -7.99 -4.69 10.46
CA ALA A 102 -8.19 -6.12 10.21
C ALA A 102 -7.00 -6.80 9.50
N ALA A 103 -5.89 -6.09 9.26
CA ALA A 103 -4.74 -6.63 8.54
C ALA A 103 -4.01 -7.71 9.37
N GLY A 104 -3.82 -8.88 8.76
CA GLY A 104 -3.13 -10.03 9.37
C GLY A 104 -1.62 -9.83 9.55
N ASP A 105 -0.95 -10.83 10.12
CA ASP A 105 0.48 -10.77 10.49
C ASP A 105 1.43 -10.69 9.30
N ASN A 106 0.97 -11.09 8.12
CA ASN A 106 1.73 -10.97 6.88
C ASN A 106 1.69 -9.54 6.30
N VAL A 107 0.97 -8.61 6.92
CA VAL A 107 0.95 -7.19 6.56
C VAL A 107 1.79 -6.38 7.55
N VAL A 108 2.88 -5.81 7.04
CA VAL A 108 3.82 -4.99 7.80
C VAL A 108 3.43 -3.53 7.63
N LEU A 109 2.88 -2.94 8.69
CA LEU A 109 2.46 -1.55 8.68
C LEU A 109 3.65 -0.59 8.91
N PRO A 110 3.58 0.64 8.36
CA PRO A 110 4.52 1.67 8.75
C PRO A 110 4.33 2.01 10.23
N ALA A 111 5.42 2.39 10.91
CA ALA A 111 5.43 2.58 12.37
C ALA A 111 4.30 3.50 12.88
N ARG A 112 4.01 4.59 12.15
CA ARG A 112 2.94 5.52 12.51
C ARG A 112 1.55 4.90 12.40
N PHE A 113 1.31 3.98 11.47
CA PHE A 113 0.01 3.28 11.40
C PHE A 113 -0.09 2.23 12.52
N ALA A 114 1.00 1.52 12.81
CA ALA A 114 1.04 0.58 13.93
C ALA A 114 0.79 1.28 15.29
N GLU A 115 1.38 2.47 15.49
CA GLU A 115 1.18 3.30 16.68
C GLU A 115 -0.30 3.71 16.85
N GLU A 116 -0.94 4.22 15.80
CA GLU A 116 -2.36 4.60 15.82
C GLU A 116 -3.29 3.40 16.11
N LEU A 117 -2.85 2.18 15.79
CA LEU A 117 -3.59 0.94 16.05
C LEU A 117 -3.21 0.26 17.38
N GLY A 118 -2.19 0.75 18.09
CA GLY A 118 -1.66 0.12 19.31
C GLY A 118 -1.06 -1.27 19.08
N ARG A 119 -0.41 -1.50 17.92
CA ARG A 119 0.26 -2.76 17.55
C ARG A 119 1.76 -2.74 17.81
#